data_AF-A0A538BFJ0-F1
#
_entry.id   AF-A0A538BFJ0-F1
#
_cell.length_a   1.000
_cell.length_b   1.000
_cell.length_c   1.000
_cell.angle_alpha   90.00
_cell.angle_beta   90.00
_cell.angle_gamma   90.00
#
_symmetry.space_group_name_H-M   'P 1'
#
loop_
_entity.id
_entity.type
_entity.pdbx_description
1 polymer ?
#
loop_
_entity_poly.entity_id
_entity_poly.type
_entity_poly.pdbx_seq_one_letter_code
_entity_poly.pdbx_strand_id
1 'polypeptide(L)' 'MLEIGDVKRLTQARVVQAGTDEDGLARRLLLEKYGGPGENLTGWSRTSLPVAIAWRPAA' A
#
# COMPACT_ATOMS: atom_id res chain seq x y z
N MET A 1 -9.76 -5.52 10.20
CA MET A 1 -8.77 -6.31 10.96
C MET A 1 -7.68 -6.72 9.98
N LEU A 2 -6.41 -6.52 10.34
CA LEU A 2 -5.26 -6.91 9.53
C LEU A 2 -4.50 -8.04 10.23
N GLU A 3 -4.04 -9.02 9.46
CA GLU A 3 -3.24 -10.15 9.93
C GLU A 3 -1.93 -10.19 9.16
N ILE A 4 -0.80 -10.22 9.88
CA ILE A 4 0.55 -10.33 9.32
C ILE A 4 1.29 -11.38 10.15
N GLY A 5 1.69 -12.48 9.50
CA GLY A 5 2.19 -13.66 10.22
C GLY A 5 1.08 -14.24 11.10
N ASP A 6 1.37 -14.41 12.38
CA ASP A 6 0.45 -14.87 13.43
C ASP A 6 -0.18 -13.72 14.25
N VAL A 7 0.11 -12.46 13.90
CA VAL A 7 -0.33 -11.28 14.66
C VAL A 7 -1.58 -10.67 14.02
N LYS A 8 -2.65 -10.57 14.83
CA LYS A 8 -3.92 -9.89 14.45
C LYS A 8 -4.01 -8.51 15.09
N ARG A 9 -4.41 -7.51 14.30
CA ARG A 9 -4.58 -6.12 14.77
C ARG A 9 -5.91 -5.51 14.31
N LEU A 10 -6.55 -4.77 15.21
CA LEU A 10 -7.60 -3.83 14.84
C LEU A 10 -6.95 -2.59 14.21
N THR A 11 -7.43 -2.24 13.03
CA THR A 11 -6.84 -1.20 12.19
C THR A 11 -7.94 -0.32 11.59
N GLN A 12 -7.56 0.88 11.18
CA GLN A 12 -8.38 1.75 10.35
C GLN A 12 -7.79 1.78 8.93
N ALA A 13 -8.66 1.72 7.93
CA ALA A 13 -8.26 1.78 6.54
C ALA A 13 -8.92 2.97 5.85
N ARG A 14 -8.20 3.61 4.94
CA ARG A 14 -8.75 4.61 4.03
C ARG A 14 -8.14 4.50 2.65
N VAL A 15 -8.90 4.90 1.65
CA VAL A 15 -8.35 5.11 0.30
C VAL A 15 -7.41 6.30 0.35
N VAL A 16 -6.23 6.16 -0.26
CA VAL A 16 -5.29 7.26 -0.44
C VAL A 16 -5.85 8.21 -1.50
N GLN A 17 -5.85 9.51 -1.20
CA GLN A 17 -6.36 10.50 -2.13
C GLN A 17 -5.42 10.62 -3.33
N ALA A 18 -5.97 10.46 -4.54
CA ALA A 18 -5.20 10.54 -5.78
C ALA A 18 -4.52 11.90 -5.96
N GLY A 19 -3.32 11.89 -6.53
CA GLY A 19 -2.55 13.11 -6.83
C GLY A 19 -1.89 13.78 -5.62
N THR A 20 -1.96 13.16 -4.43
CA THR A 20 -1.22 13.60 -3.25
C THR A 20 0.19 13.01 -3.22
N ASP A 21 1.07 13.56 -2.38
CA ASP A 21 2.43 12.99 -2.18
C ASP A 21 2.39 11.55 -1.66
N GLU A 22 1.40 11.22 -0.82
CA GLU A 22 1.16 9.85 -0.33
C GLU A 22 0.82 8.89 -1.48
N ASP A 23 0.01 9.34 -2.44
CA ASP A 23 -0.33 8.56 -3.64
C ASP A 23 0.93 8.30 -4.49
N GLY A 24 1.74 9.34 -4.73
CA GLY A 24 3.00 9.21 -5.46
C GLY A 24 3.97 8.23 -4.80
N LEU A 25 4.12 8.33 -3.47
CA LEU A 25 4.95 7.42 -2.69
C LEU A 25 4.43 5.97 -2.76
N ALA A 26 3.13 5.75 -2.59
CA ALA A 26 2.54 4.42 -2.63
C ALA A 26 2.79 3.72 -3.97
N ARG A 27 2.62 4.44 -5.09
CA ARG A 27 2.85 3.91 -6.44
C ARG A 27 4.32 3.59 -6.68
N ARG A 28 5.23 4.44 -6.18
CA ARG A 28 6.68 4.19 -6.25
C ARG A 28 7.06 2.92 -5.48
N LEU A 29 6.66 2.82 -4.21
CA LEU A 29 6.98 1.67 -3.36
C LEU A 29 6.44 0.35 -3.92
N LEU A 30 5.27 0.38 -4.56
CA LEU A 30 4.71 -0.77 -5.25
C LEU A 30 5.63 -1.28 -6.36
N LEU A 31 6.08 -0.38 -7.25
CA LEU A 31 6.96 -0.73 -8.35
C LEU A 31 8.34 -1.17 -7.85
N GLU A 32 8.90 -0.51 -6.85
CA GLU A 32 10.20 -0.90 -6.29
C GLU A 32 10.14 -2.28 -5.62
N LYS A 33 9.04 -2.60 -4.93
CA LYS A 33 8.90 -3.86 -4.19
C LYS A 33 8.51 -5.04 -5.08
N TYR A 34 7.66 -4.80 -6.08
CA TYR A 34 7.04 -5.87 -6.87
C TYR A 34 7.34 -5.80 -8.37
N GLY A 35 7.87 -4.68 -8.87
CA GLY A 35 8.24 -4.53 -10.28
C GLY A 35 9.61 -5.14 -10.58
N GLY A 36 9.67 -6.46 -10.69
CA GLY A 36 10.87 -7.21 -11.06
C GLY A 36 11.04 -7.48 -12.56
N PRO A 37 12.15 -8.10 -12.99
CA PRO A 37 12.37 -8.50 -14.37
C PRO A 37 11.25 -9.43 -14.86
N GLY A 38 10.51 -9.01 -15.90
CA GLY A 38 9.38 -9.76 -16.45
C GLY A 38 8.00 -9.39 -15.88
N GLU A 39 7.94 -8.62 -14.78
CA GLU A 39 6.70 -8.16 -14.16
C GLU A 39 6.49 -6.66 -14.34
N ASN A 40 5.87 -6.28 -15.47
CA ASN A 40 5.56 -4.88 -15.75
C ASN A 40 4.30 -4.42 -15.01
N LEU A 41 4.48 -3.96 -13.77
CA LEU A 41 3.39 -3.43 -12.95
C LEU A 41 3.09 -1.94 -13.20
N THR A 42 3.70 -1.29 -14.19
CA THR A 42 3.49 0.15 -14.44
C THR A 42 2.04 0.49 -14.74
N GLY A 43 1.30 -0.39 -15.43
CA GLY A 43 -0.14 -0.20 -15.67
C GLY A 43 -0.93 -0.27 -14.37
N TRP A 44 -0.69 -1.30 -13.55
CA TRP A 44 -1.37 -1.48 -12.28
C TRP A 44 -1.02 -0.38 -11.26
N SER A 45 0.22 0.11 -11.26
CA SER A 45 0.62 1.25 -10.45
C SER A 45 -0.15 2.53 -10.78
N ARG A 46 -0.76 2.64 -11.96
CA ARG A 46 -1.57 3.81 -12.37
C ARG A 46 -3.07 3.63 -12.11
N THR A 47 -3.57 2.39 -12.16
CA THR A 47 -5.01 2.10 -12.08
C THR A 47 -5.46 1.56 -10.73
N SER A 48 -4.54 1.11 -9.89
CA SER A 48 -4.85 0.66 -8.53
C SER A 48 -5.34 1.82 -7.64
N LEU A 49 -6.13 1.44 -6.64
CA LEU A 49 -6.61 2.29 -5.54
C LEU A 49 -5.76 1.98 -4.29
N PRO A 50 -4.73 2.78 -3.97
CA PRO A 50 -3.93 2.54 -2.78
C PRO A 50 -4.75 2.72 -1.52
N VAL A 51 -4.54 1.86 -0.53
CA VAL A 51 -5.22 1.89 0.77
C VAL A 51 -4.18 2.02 1.87
N ALA A 52 -4.26 3.10 2.64
CA ALA A 52 -3.46 3.28 3.84
C ALA A 52 -4.12 2.54 5.00
N ILE A 53 -3.33 1.76 5.75
CA ILE A 53 -3.78 1.06 6.95
C ILE A 53 -3.05 1.64 8.15
N ALA A 54 -3.80 2.23 9.09
CA ALA A 54 -3.27 2.80 10.31
C ALA A 54 -3.59 1.91 11.51
N TRP A 55 -2.60 1.74 12.39
CA TRP A 55 -2.76 1.18 13.72
C TRP A 55 -1.80 1.86 14.69
N ARG A 56 -2.14 1.88 15.97
CA ARG A 56 -1.19 2.27 17.01
C ARG A 56 -0.28 1.08 17.33
N PRO A 57 1.04 1.27 17.43
CA PRO A 57 1.91 0.26 18.03
C PRO A 57 1.40 -0.08 19.44
N ALA A 58 1.58 -1.34 19.86
CA ALA A 58 1.40 -1.66 21.27
C ALA A 58 2.44 -0.86 22.08
N ALA A 59 2.02 -0.29 23.20
CA ALA A 59 2.90 0.45 24.11
C ALA A 59 3.98 -0.46 24.71
#